data_AF-A0A7S7ZE24-F1
#
_entry.id   AF-A0A7S7ZE24-F1
#
_cell.length_a   1.000
_cell.length_b   1.000
_cell.length_c   1.000
_cell.angle_alpha   90.00
_cell.angle_beta   90.00
_cell.angle_gamma   90.00
#
_symmetry.space_group_name_H-M   'P 1'
#
loop_
_entity.id
_entity.type
_entity.pdbx_description
1 polymer ?
#
loop_
_entity_poly.entity_id
_entity_poly.type
_entity_poly.pdbx_seq_one_letter_code
_entity_poly.pdbx_strand_id
1 'polypeptide(L)'
;MIAPARAEPAFVTIEGDLKSIAWWVLADFHPFTTEVRGIPAREIRKSWCKATEFRKDLIPRELLFEGGADAMAAANMSFAIEGRFDGTATKQVALVGVFEECSGQKGRFILILDQSAEGKPKIRFVNALRTDHQFGALQKGDDNSIVAWACMECDNFSVLKWDRKKRKFGWQPDPVEQ
;
A
#
# COMPACT_ATOMS: atom_id res chain seq x y z
N MET A 1 41.42 6.87 -5.05
CA MET A 1 40.65 5.88 -4.28
C MET A 1 39.19 6.18 -4.49
N ILE A 2 38.48 5.35 -5.25
CA ILE A 2 37.04 5.49 -5.48
C ILE A 2 36.37 4.71 -4.34
N ALA A 3 35.61 5.40 -3.49
CA ALA A 3 34.80 4.74 -2.48
C ALA A 3 33.80 3.82 -3.20
N PRO A 4 33.57 2.58 -2.73
CA PRO A 4 32.56 1.73 -3.35
C PRO A 4 31.21 2.42 -3.24
N ALA A 5 30.50 2.53 -4.36
CA ALA A 5 29.11 2.95 -4.37
C ALA A 5 28.35 2.05 -3.40
N ARG A 6 27.82 2.62 -2.33
CA ARG A 6 27.00 1.91 -1.37
C ARG A 6 25.80 1.40 -2.16
N ALA A 7 25.70 0.09 -2.37
CA ALA A 7 24.54 -0.50 -3.02
C ALA A 7 23.30 -0.03 -2.24
N GLU A 8 22.36 0.60 -2.94
CA GLU A 8 21.09 0.98 -2.31
C GLU A 8 20.46 -0.32 -1.78
N PRO A 9 20.01 -0.35 -0.52
CA PRO A 9 19.37 -1.52 0.04
C PRO A 9 18.15 -1.86 -0.81
N ALA A 10 17.99 -3.14 -1.16
CA ALA A 10 16.82 -3.60 -1.91
C ALA A 10 15.55 -3.22 -1.15
N PHE A 11 14.52 -2.79 -1.89
CA PHE A 11 13.24 -2.41 -1.29
C PHE A 11 12.58 -3.58 -0.54
N VAL A 12 12.77 -4.80 -1.02
CA VAL A 12 12.26 -6.03 -0.42
C VAL A 12 13.37 -7.06 -0.33
N THR A 13 13.43 -7.74 0.80
CA THR A 13 14.27 -8.91 1.02
C THR A 13 13.38 -10.07 1.43
N ILE A 14 13.71 -11.27 0.95
CA ILE A 14 13.02 -12.51 1.33
C ILE A 14 14.00 -13.35 2.14
N GLU A 15 13.61 -13.72 3.35
CA GLU A 15 14.32 -14.70 4.17
C GLU A 15 13.43 -15.92 4.38
N GLY A 16 13.80 -17.06 3.81
CA GLY A 16 13.06 -18.33 3.96
C GLY A 16 12.91 -19.12 2.66
N ASP A 17 12.15 -20.22 2.73
CA ASP A 17 11.90 -21.10 1.58
C ASP A 17 10.61 -20.73 0.84
N LEU A 18 10.78 -20.19 -0.36
CA LEU A 18 9.71 -19.82 -1.28
C LEU A 18 8.96 -21.03 -1.88
N LYS A 19 9.44 -22.26 -1.70
CA LYS A 19 8.76 -23.47 -2.20
C LYS A 19 7.52 -23.84 -1.38
N SER A 20 7.45 -23.39 -0.12
CA SER A 20 6.40 -23.78 0.82
C SER A 20 5.61 -22.61 1.39
N ILE A 21 6.16 -21.40 1.34
CA ILE A 21 5.54 -20.20 1.92
C ILE A 21 5.51 -19.11 0.85
N ALA A 22 4.34 -18.50 0.69
CA ALA A 22 4.16 -17.39 -0.23
C ALA A 22 5.10 -16.22 0.09
N TRP A 23 5.70 -15.62 -0.94
CA TRP A 23 6.74 -14.60 -0.75
C TRP A 23 6.26 -13.38 0.05
N TRP A 24 4.99 -12.98 -0.10
CA TRP A 24 4.41 -11.82 0.59
C TRP A 24 4.28 -12.03 2.10
N VAL A 25 4.42 -13.27 2.58
CA VAL A 25 4.46 -13.61 4.01
C VAL A 25 5.89 -13.50 4.56
N LEU A 26 6.88 -13.83 3.74
CA LEU A 26 8.32 -13.83 4.09
C LEU A 26 9.02 -12.49 3.80
N ALA A 27 8.35 -11.59 3.07
CA ALA A 27 8.92 -10.34 2.64
C ALA A 27 9.11 -9.37 3.81
N ASP A 28 10.37 -8.97 4.05
CA ASP A 28 10.70 -7.77 4.80
C ASP A 28 10.89 -6.60 3.83
N PHE A 29 10.21 -5.49 4.12
CA PHE A 29 10.27 -4.29 3.28
C PHE A 29 11.07 -3.19 3.97
N HIS A 30 11.84 -2.47 3.15
CA HIS A 30 12.77 -1.45 3.58
C HIS A 30 12.35 -0.11 2.97
N PRO A 31 11.44 0.65 3.62
CA PRO A 31 11.09 1.98 3.14
C PRO A 31 12.34 2.86 3.07
N PHE A 32 12.50 3.60 1.98
CA PHE A 32 13.67 4.45 1.73
C PHE A 32 13.31 5.86 1.26
N THR A 33 12.11 6.07 0.73
CA THR A 33 11.65 7.40 0.30
C THR A 33 11.14 8.24 1.47
N THR A 34 11.30 9.55 1.38
CA THR A 34 10.84 10.52 2.40
C THR A 34 9.52 11.19 2.04
N GLU A 35 8.93 10.82 0.91
CA GLU A 35 7.65 11.33 0.42
C GLU A 35 6.89 10.26 -0.36
N VAL A 36 5.57 10.42 -0.41
CA VAL A 36 4.66 9.61 -1.22
C VAL A 36 3.86 10.56 -2.11
N ARG A 37 4.00 10.40 -3.44
CA ARG A 37 3.30 11.24 -4.44
C ARG A 37 3.49 12.76 -4.19
N GLY A 38 4.72 13.16 -3.84
CA GLY A 38 5.08 14.56 -3.53
C GLY A 38 4.62 15.07 -2.16
N ILE A 39 4.09 14.20 -1.29
CA ILE A 39 3.73 14.52 0.09
C ILE A 39 4.81 13.99 1.04
N PRO A 40 5.52 14.85 1.78
CA PRO A 40 6.49 14.41 2.77
C PRO A 40 5.89 13.46 3.80
N ALA A 41 6.62 12.40 4.17
CA ALA A 41 6.15 11.37 5.11
C ALA A 41 5.67 11.97 6.44
N ARG A 42 6.38 12.99 6.95
CA ARG A 42 6.02 13.73 8.17
C ARG A 42 4.70 14.51 8.07
N GLU A 43 4.30 14.92 6.87
CA GLU A 43 2.99 15.54 6.64
C GLU A 43 1.87 14.50 6.58
N ILE A 44 2.16 13.27 6.14
CA ILE A 44 1.20 12.16 6.20
C ILE A 44 0.96 11.74 7.66
N ARG A 45 2.05 11.50 8.40
CA ARG A 45 2.04 11.26 9.85
C ARG A 45 3.33 11.81 10.46
N LYS A 46 3.20 12.63 11.51
CA LYS A 46 4.34 13.33 12.14
C LYS A 46 5.47 12.40 12.61
N SER A 47 5.16 11.17 13.02
CA SER A 47 6.15 10.20 13.51
C SER A 47 6.97 9.55 12.39
N TRP A 48 6.54 9.66 11.12
CA TRP A 48 7.19 8.97 10.02
C TRP A 48 8.45 9.67 9.55
N CYS A 49 9.53 8.90 9.40
CA CYS A 49 10.76 9.37 8.79
C CYS A 49 10.86 8.90 7.33
N LYS A 50 10.32 7.73 7.01
CA LYS A 50 10.27 7.19 5.65
C LYS A 50 8.88 6.64 5.35
N ALA A 51 8.47 6.74 4.09
CA ALA A 51 7.24 6.15 3.58
C ALA A 51 7.42 5.87 2.08
N THR A 52 7.34 4.61 1.69
CA THR A 52 7.50 4.14 0.31
C THR A 52 6.24 3.47 -0.17
N GLU A 53 5.66 4.00 -1.25
CA GLU A 53 4.55 3.38 -1.96
C GLU A 53 5.00 2.08 -2.62
N PHE A 54 4.16 1.05 -2.57
CA PHE A 54 4.41 -0.17 -3.31
C PHE A 54 4.29 0.09 -4.81
N ARG A 55 5.30 -0.31 -5.57
CA ARG A 55 5.29 -0.28 -7.04
C ARG A 55 5.93 -1.57 -7.57
N LYS A 56 5.42 -2.05 -8.70
CA LYS A 56 5.88 -3.31 -9.30
C LYS A 56 7.36 -3.26 -9.70
N ASP A 57 7.89 -2.10 -10.07
CA ASP A 57 9.31 -1.91 -10.42
C ASP A 57 10.26 -2.01 -9.22
N LEU A 58 9.74 -1.87 -7.99
CA LEU A 58 10.54 -1.99 -6.77
C LEU A 58 10.58 -3.43 -6.22
N ILE A 59 9.75 -4.32 -6.73
CA ILE A 59 9.65 -5.71 -6.28
C ILE A 59 10.29 -6.59 -7.36
N PRO A 60 11.18 -7.55 -6.99
CA PRO A 60 11.77 -8.48 -7.94
C PRO A 60 10.70 -9.12 -8.83
N ARG A 61 10.95 -9.10 -10.14
CA ARG A 61 9.99 -9.52 -11.15
C ARG A 61 9.54 -10.96 -10.90
N GLU A 62 10.46 -11.81 -10.44
CA GLU A 62 10.25 -13.23 -10.19
C GLU A 62 9.18 -13.48 -9.11
N LEU A 63 8.93 -12.51 -8.22
CA LEU A 63 7.91 -12.62 -7.17
C LEU A 63 6.51 -12.24 -7.67
N LEU A 64 6.41 -11.30 -8.62
CA LEU A 64 5.13 -10.81 -9.14
C LEU A 64 4.70 -11.52 -10.43
N PHE A 65 5.65 -12.10 -11.17
CA PHE A 65 5.44 -12.70 -12.48
C PHE A 65 5.72 -14.20 -12.46
N GLU A 66 5.08 -14.92 -11.54
CA GLU A 66 5.19 -16.37 -11.45
C GLU A 66 4.72 -17.03 -12.76
N GLY A 67 5.52 -17.95 -13.31
CA GLY A 67 5.25 -18.55 -14.62
C GLY A 67 5.23 -17.55 -15.79
N GLY A 68 5.73 -16.32 -15.59
CA GLY A 68 5.73 -15.25 -16.59
C GLY A 68 4.45 -14.40 -16.63
N ALA A 69 3.44 -14.72 -15.81
CA ALA A 69 2.16 -14.00 -15.74
C ALA A 69 2.08 -13.11 -14.49
N ASP A 70 1.51 -11.92 -14.63
CA ASP A 70 1.34 -10.96 -13.54
C ASP A 70 0.28 -11.47 -12.54
N ALA A 71 0.73 -12.02 -11.41
CA ALA A 71 -0.12 -12.66 -10.41
C ALA A 71 -1.13 -11.67 -9.81
N MET A 72 -0.72 -10.42 -9.56
CA MET A 72 -1.62 -9.39 -9.06
C MET A 72 -2.71 -9.06 -10.08
N ALA A 73 -2.35 -8.92 -11.36
CA ALA A 73 -3.32 -8.64 -12.40
C ALA A 73 -4.31 -9.79 -12.58
N ALA A 74 -3.85 -11.04 -12.51
CA ALA A 74 -4.71 -12.23 -12.56
C ALA A 74 -5.73 -12.26 -11.42
N ALA A 75 -5.34 -11.79 -10.23
CA ALA A 75 -6.21 -11.63 -9.06
C ALA A 75 -7.02 -10.32 -9.05
N ASN A 76 -6.96 -9.49 -10.11
CA ASN A 76 -7.57 -8.16 -10.16
C ASN A 76 -7.14 -7.23 -9.00
N MET A 77 -5.91 -7.42 -8.52
CA MET A 77 -5.29 -6.63 -7.46
C MET A 77 -4.25 -5.66 -8.02
N SER A 78 -4.03 -4.56 -7.30
CA SER A 78 -3.02 -3.55 -7.65
C SER A 78 -2.51 -2.85 -6.38
N PHE A 79 -1.29 -2.31 -6.42
CA PHE A 79 -0.78 -1.49 -5.31
C PHE A 79 -1.39 -0.09 -5.26
N ALA A 80 -1.92 0.37 -6.39
CA ALA A 80 -2.66 1.62 -6.48
C ALA A 80 -3.85 1.46 -7.42
N ILE A 81 -4.99 2.03 -7.02
CA ILE A 81 -6.21 2.07 -7.82
C ILE A 81 -6.75 3.49 -7.85
N GLU A 82 -7.34 3.84 -8.99
CA GLU A 82 -7.93 5.17 -9.20
C GLU A 82 -9.43 5.08 -9.38
N GLY A 83 -10.18 6.04 -8.83
CA GLY A 83 -11.63 6.03 -8.88
C GLY A 83 -12.26 7.31 -8.34
N ARG A 84 -13.59 7.29 -8.20
CA ARG A 84 -14.37 8.36 -7.53
C ARG A 84 -15.02 7.75 -6.29
N PHE A 85 -14.18 7.40 -5.32
CA PHE A 85 -14.56 6.58 -4.16
C PHE A 85 -15.48 7.32 -3.17
N ASP A 86 -15.45 8.64 -3.15
CA ASP A 86 -16.38 9.46 -2.35
C ASP A 86 -17.63 9.94 -3.11
N GLY A 87 -17.78 9.54 -4.37
CA GLY A 87 -18.88 9.94 -5.25
C GLY A 87 -18.82 11.38 -5.74
N THR A 88 -17.71 12.11 -5.52
CA THR A 88 -17.53 13.46 -6.06
C THR A 88 -17.00 13.45 -7.48
N ALA A 89 -16.92 14.63 -8.10
CA ALA A 89 -16.33 14.78 -9.42
C ALA A 89 -14.79 14.63 -9.43
N THR A 90 -14.16 14.67 -8.25
CA THR A 90 -12.71 14.62 -8.11
C THR A 90 -12.22 13.19 -8.18
N LYS A 91 -11.23 12.95 -9.04
CA LYS A 91 -10.58 11.64 -9.14
C LYS A 91 -9.70 11.43 -7.91
N GLN A 92 -9.69 10.21 -7.41
CA GLN A 92 -8.96 9.80 -6.22
C GLN A 92 -8.02 8.66 -6.57
N VAL A 93 -6.89 8.62 -5.89
CA VAL A 93 -5.98 7.47 -5.88
C VAL A 93 -5.95 6.88 -4.48
N ALA A 94 -6.25 5.59 -4.39
CA ALA A 94 -5.98 4.79 -3.20
C ALA A 94 -4.70 3.98 -3.47
N LEU A 95 -3.77 3.99 -2.53
CA LEU A 95 -2.51 3.28 -2.65
C LEU A 95 -2.09 2.65 -1.31
N VAL A 96 -1.24 1.63 -1.42
CA VAL A 96 -0.61 0.94 -0.29
C VAL A 96 0.90 1.14 -0.30
N GLY A 97 1.51 1.03 0.87
CA GLY A 97 2.96 1.09 1.00
C GLY A 97 3.43 0.77 2.41
N VAL A 98 4.71 0.99 2.65
CA VAL A 98 5.36 0.78 3.95
C VAL A 98 5.95 2.05 4.51
N PHE A 99 5.97 2.13 5.84
CA PHE A 99 6.53 3.27 6.56
C PHE A 99 7.55 2.80 7.59
N GLU A 100 8.45 3.73 7.94
CA GLU A 100 9.34 3.62 9.09
C GLU A 100 9.20 4.91 9.91
N GLU A 101 8.86 4.74 11.17
CA GLU A 101 8.87 5.82 12.15
C GLU A 101 10.30 6.27 12.44
N CYS A 102 10.47 7.50 12.88
CA CYS A 102 11.78 7.99 13.31
C CYS A 102 12.35 7.22 14.53
N SER A 103 11.53 6.44 15.23
CA SER A 103 11.93 5.50 16.28
C SER A 103 12.46 4.16 15.75
N GLY A 104 12.38 3.93 14.43
CA GLY A 104 12.74 2.67 13.76
C GLY A 104 11.61 1.65 13.61
N GLN A 105 10.43 1.90 14.20
CA GLN A 105 9.29 1.00 14.04
C GLN A 105 8.75 1.04 12.62
N LYS A 106 8.52 -0.14 12.02
CA LYS A 106 8.01 -0.27 10.66
C LYS A 106 6.56 -0.74 10.62
N GLY A 107 5.94 -0.62 9.46
CA GLY A 107 4.60 -1.13 9.21
C GLY A 107 4.12 -0.82 7.80
N ARG A 108 2.84 -1.08 7.56
CA ARG A 108 2.16 -0.81 6.29
C ARG A 108 1.11 0.28 6.43
N PHE A 109 0.79 0.93 5.33
CA PHE A 109 -0.26 1.95 5.30
C PHE A 109 -1.13 1.85 4.06
N ILE A 110 -2.33 2.42 4.18
CA ILE A 110 -3.24 2.74 3.09
C ILE A 110 -3.45 4.25 3.10
N LEU A 111 -3.33 4.85 1.93
CA LEU A 111 -3.48 6.29 1.71
C LEU A 111 -4.48 6.54 0.60
N ILE A 112 -5.45 7.42 0.83
CA ILE A 112 -6.34 7.92 -0.22
C ILE A 112 -6.06 9.40 -0.41
N LEU A 113 -5.81 9.79 -1.66
CA LEU A 113 -5.53 11.16 -2.06
C LEU A 113 -6.58 11.61 -3.08
N ASP A 114 -7.02 12.87 -2.96
CA ASP A 114 -7.62 13.55 -4.10
C ASP A 114 -6.51 13.90 -5.09
N GLN A 115 -6.68 13.49 -6.35
CA GLN A 115 -5.83 13.94 -7.44
C GLN A 115 -6.24 15.37 -7.79
N SER A 116 -5.38 16.33 -7.46
CA SER A 116 -5.56 17.71 -7.92
C SER A 116 -5.09 17.82 -9.37
N ALA A 117 -5.83 18.56 -10.20
CA ALA A 117 -5.38 18.93 -11.54
C ALA A 117 -4.19 19.90 -11.48
N GLU A 118 -4.09 20.69 -10.41
CA GLU A 118 -3.02 21.66 -10.17
C GLU A 118 -2.61 21.62 -8.69
N GLY A 119 -1.33 21.42 -8.41
CA GLY A 119 -0.76 21.46 -7.05
C GLY A 119 -0.67 20.10 -6.33
N LYS A 120 -0.36 20.18 -5.03
CA LYS A 120 -0.06 19.00 -4.17
C LYS A 120 -1.33 18.18 -3.93
N PRO A 121 -1.28 16.83 -4.04
CA PRO A 121 -2.42 15.98 -3.73
C PRO A 121 -2.89 16.18 -2.28
N LYS A 122 -4.21 16.10 -2.05
CA LYS A 122 -4.80 16.27 -0.72
C LYS A 122 -5.08 14.92 -0.07
N ILE A 123 -4.58 14.72 1.14
CA ILE A 123 -4.87 13.51 1.93
C ILE A 123 -6.35 13.50 2.33
N ARG A 124 -7.04 12.39 1.99
CA ARG A 124 -8.43 12.13 2.36
C ARG A 124 -8.58 11.04 3.40
N PHE A 125 -7.63 10.11 3.44
CA PHE A 125 -7.60 9.04 4.41
C PHE A 125 -6.19 8.53 4.58
N VAL A 126 -5.82 8.19 5.82
CA VAL A 126 -4.61 7.45 6.13
C VAL A 126 -4.89 6.47 7.26
N ASN A 127 -4.70 5.18 6.99
CA ASN A 127 -4.64 4.14 8.01
C ASN A 127 -3.26 3.49 7.97
N ALA A 128 -2.69 3.25 9.15
CA ALA A 128 -1.35 2.73 9.30
C ALA A 128 -1.35 1.68 10.40
N LEU A 129 -0.68 0.57 10.14
CA LEU A 129 -0.57 -0.56 11.06
C LEU A 129 0.90 -0.91 11.22
N ARG A 130 1.39 -0.88 12.46
CA ARG A 130 2.71 -1.43 12.81
C ARG A 130 2.60 -2.96 12.77
N THR A 131 3.43 -3.58 11.95
CA THR A 131 3.38 -5.02 11.67
C THR A 131 4.63 -5.44 10.93
N ASP A 132 5.04 -6.69 11.12
CA ASP A 132 6.10 -7.33 10.34
C ASP A 132 5.53 -7.90 9.02
N HIS A 133 4.22 -8.18 8.96
CA HIS A 133 3.52 -8.57 7.73
C HIS A 133 3.03 -7.34 6.97
N GLN A 134 3.89 -6.81 6.11
CA GLN A 134 3.73 -5.47 5.55
C GLN A 134 3.11 -5.44 4.15
N PHE A 135 2.98 -6.58 3.48
CA PHE A 135 2.32 -6.65 2.18
C PHE A 135 0.91 -6.05 2.25
N GLY A 136 0.51 -5.42 1.16
CA GLY A 136 -0.85 -4.93 0.98
C GLY A 136 -1.14 -4.83 -0.51
N ALA A 137 -2.39 -5.06 -0.87
CA ALA A 137 -2.90 -4.83 -2.22
C ALA A 137 -4.30 -4.24 -2.15
N LEU A 138 -4.73 -3.64 -3.26
CA LEU A 138 -6.02 -3.00 -3.40
C LEU A 138 -6.77 -3.56 -4.59
N GLN A 139 -8.08 -3.62 -4.46
CA GLN A 139 -9.01 -3.91 -5.53
C GLN A 139 -10.17 -2.93 -5.48
N LYS A 140 -10.74 -2.62 -6.64
CA LYS A 140 -12.01 -1.88 -6.71
C LYS A 140 -13.13 -2.83 -6.28
N GLY A 141 -13.82 -2.47 -5.21
CA GLY A 141 -15.05 -3.17 -4.82
C GLY A 141 -16.28 -2.53 -5.47
N ASP A 142 -17.43 -3.10 -5.16
CA ASP A 142 -18.72 -2.59 -5.59
C ASP A 142 -19.06 -1.25 -4.93
N ASP A 143 -19.99 -0.50 -5.51
CA ASP A 143 -20.49 0.78 -4.97
C ASP A 143 -19.39 1.79 -4.63
N ASN A 144 -18.35 1.88 -5.46
CA ASN A 144 -17.18 2.74 -5.25
C ASN A 144 -16.42 2.46 -3.94
N SER A 145 -16.48 1.22 -3.43
CA SER A 145 -15.66 0.78 -2.31
C SER A 145 -14.24 0.41 -2.74
N ILE A 146 -13.34 0.36 -1.76
CA ILE A 146 -11.96 -0.08 -1.91
C ILE A 146 -11.80 -1.33 -1.06
N VAL A 147 -11.42 -2.44 -1.68
CA VAL A 147 -11.08 -3.67 -0.95
C VAL A 147 -9.58 -3.67 -0.70
N ALA A 148 -9.19 -3.79 0.57
CA ALA A 148 -7.80 -3.83 1.00
C ALA A 148 -7.43 -5.24 1.41
N TRP A 149 -6.49 -5.84 0.69
CA TRP A 149 -6.03 -7.20 0.89
C TRP A 149 -4.72 -7.23 1.68
N ALA A 150 -4.64 -8.16 2.63
CA ALA A 150 -3.41 -8.42 3.40
C ALA A 150 -2.57 -9.56 2.82
N CYS A 151 -3.08 -10.29 1.84
CA CYS A 151 -2.52 -11.47 1.18
C CYS A 151 -3.07 -11.55 -0.25
N MET A 152 -2.40 -12.28 -1.14
CA MET A 152 -2.91 -12.47 -2.52
C MET A 152 -3.84 -13.68 -2.68
N GLU A 153 -3.77 -14.66 -1.76
CA GLU A 153 -4.42 -15.97 -1.90
C GLU A 153 -5.28 -16.35 -0.68
N CYS A 154 -5.76 -15.39 0.08
CA CYS A 154 -6.56 -15.68 1.28
C CYS A 154 -7.74 -14.71 1.43
N ASP A 155 -8.76 -15.10 2.18
CA ASP A 155 -9.96 -14.29 2.41
C ASP A 155 -9.76 -13.17 3.46
N ASN A 156 -8.50 -12.75 3.68
CA ASN A 156 -8.18 -11.67 4.62
C ASN A 156 -8.16 -10.33 3.89
N PHE A 157 -9.34 -9.73 3.82
CA PHE A 157 -9.54 -8.39 3.30
C PHE A 157 -10.40 -7.55 4.23
N SER A 158 -10.28 -6.23 4.09
CA SER A 158 -11.17 -5.27 4.72
C SER A 158 -11.74 -4.33 3.66
N VAL A 159 -12.99 -3.92 3.82
CA VAL A 159 -13.65 -3.02 2.86
C VAL A 159 -13.66 -1.60 3.41
N LEU A 160 -13.16 -0.66 2.62
CA LEU A 160 -13.15 0.76 2.92
C LEU A 160 -14.18 1.48 2.04
N LYS A 161 -15.10 2.22 2.66
CA LYS A 161 -16.16 2.96 1.94
C LYS A 161 -16.29 4.38 2.47
N TRP A 162 -16.79 5.27 1.63
CA TRP A 162 -17.12 6.63 2.03
C TRP A 162 -18.41 6.68 2.85
N ASP A 163 -18.32 7.14 4.10
CA ASP A 163 -19.48 7.47 4.92
C ASP A 163 -19.95 8.89 4.57
N ARG A 164 -21.06 8.98 3.84
CA ARG A 164 -21.65 10.26 3.43
C ARG A 164 -22.08 11.13 4.61
N LYS A 165 -22.55 10.53 5.71
CA LYS A 165 -23.01 11.26 6.89
C LYS A 165 -21.83 11.85 7.65
N LYS A 166 -20.76 11.07 7.83
CA LYS A 166 -19.54 11.52 8.53
C LYS A 166 -18.55 12.26 7.62
N ARG A 167 -18.80 12.28 6.31
CA ARG A 167 -17.94 12.87 5.28
C ARG A 167 -16.49 12.40 5.41
N LYS A 168 -16.29 11.10 5.60
CA LYS A 168 -14.97 10.47 5.70
C LYS A 168 -14.99 9.03 5.22
N PHE A 169 -13.83 8.52 4.82
CA PHE A 169 -13.66 7.08 4.61
C PHE A 169 -13.65 6.34 5.95
N GLY A 170 -14.25 5.16 5.98
CA GLY A 170 -14.29 4.28 7.14
C GLY A 170 -14.35 2.82 6.74
N TRP A 171 -13.65 1.99 7.51
CA TRP A 171 -13.72 0.54 7.39
C TRP A 171 -15.16 0.09 7.64
N GLN A 172 -15.67 -0.75 6.75
CA GLN A 172 -16.92 -1.45 6.98
C GLN A 172 -16.67 -2.56 8.01
N PRO A 173 -17.65 -2.85 8.88
CA PRO A 173 -17.60 -4.05 9.70
C PRO A 173 -17.52 -5.29 8.79
N ASP A 174 -16.81 -6.32 9.23
CA ASP A 174 -16.71 -7.56 8.49
C ASP A 174 -18.12 -8.16 8.30
N PRO A 175 -18.40 -8.83 7.18
CA PRO A 175 -19.72 -9.44 6.94
C PRO A 175 -20.12 -10.53 7.95
N VAL A 176 -19.25 -10.89 8.90
CA VAL A 176 -19.46 -11.96 9.88
C VAL A 176 -19.63 -11.36 11.29
N GLU A 177 -20.66 -10.55 11.46
CA GLU A 177 -21.29 -10.30 12.77
C GLU A 177 -22.66 -9.64 12.53
N GLN A 178 -23.62 -10.45 12.08
CA GLN A 178 -25.06 -10.24 12.26
C GLN A 178 -25.71 -11.55 12.68
#